data_AF-A0A1B3ZE73-F1
#
_entry.id   AF-A0A1B3ZE73-F1
#
_cell.length_a   1.000
_cell.length_b   1.000
_cell.length_c   1.000
_cell.angle_alpha   90.00
_cell.angle_beta   90.00
_cell.angle_gamma   90.00
#
_symmetry.space_group_name_H-M   'P 1'
#
loop_
_entity.id
_entity.type
_entity.pdbx_description
1 polymer ?
#
loop_
_entity_poly.entity_id
_entity_poly.type
_entity_poly.pdbx_seq_one_letter_code
_entity_poly.pdbx_strand_id
1 'polypeptide(L)'
;MSQDQAASLRVLSQLRRVEATPQPRPQIADLLDRMTPRWDTIVSRARLGTRPRDLHDVEELAQRFADDLVAAFRGASARRPSAAPLAISEDGTKAMF
;
A
#
# COMPACT_ATOMS: atom_id res chain seq x y z
N MET A 1 44.98 -13.86 28.81
CA MET A 1 43.72 -13.74 28.06
C MET A 1 43.54 -12.27 27.69
N SER A 2 42.96 -11.94 26.54
CA SER A 2 42.55 -10.56 26.14
C SER A 2 43.40 -9.84 25.08
N GLN A 3 43.52 -10.43 23.88
CA GLN A 3 43.77 -9.66 22.65
C GLN A 3 43.03 -10.25 21.44
N ASP A 4 42.90 -11.59 21.36
CA ASP A 4 42.17 -12.29 20.28
C ASP A 4 40.64 -12.11 20.30
N GLN A 5 40.02 -11.91 21.47
CA GLN A 5 38.56 -11.71 21.56
C GLN A 5 38.12 -10.35 20.98
N ALA A 6 38.97 -9.33 21.09
CA ALA A 6 38.66 -8.00 20.56
C ALA A 6 38.72 -7.96 19.02
N ALA A 7 39.61 -8.74 18.41
CA ALA A 7 39.69 -8.89 16.96
C ALA A 7 38.47 -9.66 16.42
N SER A 8 38.06 -10.73 17.10
CA SER A 8 36.90 -11.55 16.71
C SER A 8 35.58 -10.77 16.73
N LEU A 9 35.39 -9.85 17.69
CA LEU A 9 34.19 -9.00 17.75
C LEU A 9 34.13 -7.94 16.65
N ARG A 10 35.28 -7.48 16.14
CA ARG A 10 35.35 -6.55 14.99
C ARG A 10 35.00 -7.24 13.67
N VAL A 11 35.42 -8.48 13.48
CA VAL A 11 35.07 -9.26 12.28
C VAL A 11 33.57 -9.59 12.25
N LEU A 12 32.98 -9.94 13.40
CA LEU A 12 31.54 -10.24 13.50
C LEU A 12 30.64 -9.00 13.31
N SER A 13 31.13 -7.80 13.64
CA SER A 13 30.41 -6.55 13.40
C SER A 13 30.55 -6.04 11.96
N GLN A 14 31.61 -6.42 11.24
CA GLN A 14 31.77 -6.14 9.81
C GLN A 14 30.89 -7.04 8.93
N LEU A 15 30.70 -8.31 9.28
CA LEU A 15 29.88 -9.25 8.50
C LEU A 15 28.35 -8.97 8.57
N ARG A 16 27.91 -8.11 9.48
CA ARG A 16 26.48 -7.77 9.63
C ARG A 16 26.05 -6.55 8.83
N ARG A 17 26.96 -5.87 8.16
CA ARG A 17 26.65 -4.78 7.23
C ARG A 17 26.54 -5.36 5.83
N VAL A 18 25.54 -6.22 5.63
CA VAL A 18 24.97 -6.38 4.30
C VAL A 18 24.39 -5.01 3.97
N GLU A 19 25.13 -4.23 3.20
CA GLU A 19 24.62 -3.01 2.60
C GLU A 19 23.34 -3.41 1.86
N ALA A 20 22.20 -3.03 2.43
CA ALA A 20 20.94 -3.12 1.72
C ALA A 20 21.08 -2.22 0.50
N THR A 21 21.43 -2.81 -0.64
CA THR A 21 21.42 -2.11 -1.91
C THR A 21 20.03 -1.50 -2.04
N PRO A 22 19.88 -0.18 -2.21
CA PRO A 22 18.58 0.43 -2.34
C PRO A 22 17.91 -0.20 -3.57
N GLN A 23 16.95 -1.10 -3.32
CA GLN A 23 16.15 -1.65 -4.39
C GLN A 23 15.50 -0.46 -5.09
N PRO A 24 15.64 -0.34 -6.43
CA PRO A 24 14.94 0.70 -7.15
C PRO A 24 13.46 0.54 -6.83
N ARG A 25 12.87 1.57 -6.20
CA ARG A 25 11.43 1.56 -5.94
C ARG A 25 10.77 1.35 -7.30
N PRO A 26 9.87 0.35 -7.45
CA PRO A 26 9.13 0.21 -8.70
C PRO A 26 8.51 1.58 -9.00
N GLN A 27 8.72 2.07 -10.22
CA GLN A 27 8.20 3.37 -10.58
C GLN A 27 6.68 3.30 -10.46
N ILE A 28 6.04 4.39 -10.02
CA ILE A 28 4.58 4.43 -9.86
C ILE A 28 3.90 3.96 -11.15
N ALA A 29 4.46 4.31 -12.32
CA ALA A 29 4.01 3.81 -13.62
C ALA A 29 3.94 2.28 -13.70
N ASP A 30 4.99 1.56 -13.27
CA ASP A 30 5.03 0.09 -13.27
C ASP A 30 3.97 -0.52 -12.33
N LEU A 31 3.71 0.15 -11.20
CA LEU A 31 2.68 -0.28 -10.25
C LEU A 31 1.28 -0.10 -10.84
N LEU A 32 1.03 1.04 -11.49
CA LEU A 32 -0.23 1.33 -12.17
C LEU A 32 -0.46 0.37 -13.34
N ASP A 33 0.57 0.06 -14.12
CA ASP A 33 0.46 -0.81 -15.28
C ASP A 33 0.08 -2.24 -14.88
N ARG A 34 0.60 -2.72 -13.74
CA ARG A 34 0.20 -4.00 -13.14
C ARG A 34 -1.26 -4.01 -12.65
N MET A 35 -1.87 -2.85 -12.42
CA MET A 35 -3.27 -2.74 -11.99
C MET A 35 -4.26 -2.77 -13.17
N THR A 36 -3.83 -2.44 -14.39
CA THR A 36 -4.68 -2.37 -15.58
C THR A 36 -5.55 -3.64 -15.80
N PRO A 37 -5.03 -4.88 -15.70
CA PRO A 37 -5.86 -6.08 -15.90
C PRO A 37 -6.99 -6.24 -14.87
N ARG A 38 -6.79 -5.73 -13.64
CA ARG A 38 -7.82 -5.74 -12.59
C ARG A 38 -8.93 -4.74 -12.90
N TRP A 39 -8.57 -3.57 -13.42
CA TRP A 39 -9.54 -2.59 -13.90
C TRP A 39 -10.37 -3.14 -15.07
N ASP A 40 -9.72 -3.76 -16.05
CA ASP A 40 -10.41 -4.39 -17.20
C ASP A 40 -11.40 -5.47 -16.74
N THR A 41 -11.02 -6.24 -15.70
CA THR A 41 -11.92 -7.23 -15.10
C THR A 41 -13.16 -6.59 -14.48
N ILE A 42 -13.01 -5.46 -13.77
CA ILE A 42 -14.14 -4.71 -13.19
C ILE A 42 -15.06 -4.23 -14.31
N VAL A 43 -14.51 -3.60 -15.35
CA VAL A 43 -15.27 -3.10 -16.50
C VAL A 43 -16.00 -4.23 -17.22
N SER A 44 -15.32 -5.36 -17.45
CA SER A 44 -15.92 -6.54 -18.09
C SER A 44 -17.09 -7.07 -17.27
N ARG A 45 -16.93 -7.22 -15.94
CA ARG A 45 -18.01 -7.68 -15.06
C ARG A 45 -19.16 -6.69 -14.97
N ALA A 46 -18.87 -5.38 -14.91
CA ALA A 46 -19.89 -4.34 -14.93
C ALA A 46 -20.74 -4.38 -16.20
N ARG A 47 -20.13 -4.65 -17.37
CA ARG A 47 -20.85 -4.80 -18.64
C ARG A 47 -21.77 -6.02 -18.69
N LEU A 48 -21.40 -7.10 -17.99
CA LEU A 48 -22.16 -8.35 -17.95
C LEU A 48 -23.19 -8.39 -16.82
N GLY A 49 -23.03 -7.54 -15.79
CA GLY A 49 -23.93 -7.45 -14.66
C GLY A 49 -25.31 -6.99 -15.10
N THR A 50 -26.30 -7.85 -14.92
CA THR A 50 -27.70 -7.55 -15.28
C THR A 50 -28.59 -7.48 -14.05
N ARG A 51 -28.16 -8.08 -12.93
CA ARG A 51 -28.91 -8.10 -11.67
C ARG A 51 -28.27 -7.15 -10.66
N PRO A 52 -29.06 -6.58 -9.73
CA PRO A 52 -28.54 -5.72 -8.67
C PRO A 52 -27.42 -6.37 -7.83
N ARG A 53 -27.51 -7.69 -7.60
CA ARG A 53 -26.49 -8.43 -6.87
C ARG A 53 -25.14 -8.47 -7.59
N ASP A 54 -25.15 -8.65 -8.91
CA ASP A 54 -23.92 -8.66 -9.71
C ASP A 54 -23.22 -7.30 -9.63
N LEU A 55 -24.00 -6.22 -9.64
CA LEU A 55 -23.49 -4.86 -9.52
C LEU A 55 -22.92 -4.55 -8.14
N HIS A 56 -23.51 -5.12 -7.07
CA HIS A 56 -22.96 -5.00 -5.72
C HIS A 56 -21.58 -5.68 -5.60
N ASP A 57 -21.43 -6.90 -6.12
CA ASP A 57 -20.14 -7.59 -6.11
C ASP A 57 -19.07 -6.82 -6.91
N VAL A 58 -19.47 -6.21 -8.03
CA VAL A 58 -18.60 -5.32 -8.84
C VAL A 58 -18.23 -4.05 -8.09
N GLU A 59 -19.17 -3.46 -7.36
CA GLU A 59 -18.94 -2.27 -6.55
C GLU A 59 -17.95 -2.56 -5.41
N GLU A 60 -18.09 -3.67 -4.68
CA GLU A 60 -17.10 -4.06 -3.68
C GLU A 60 -15.70 -4.31 -4.28
N LEU A 61 -15.63 -4.85 -5.50
CA LEU A 61 -14.35 -5.00 -6.23
C LEU A 61 -13.75 -3.65 -6.59
N ALA A 62 -14.57 -2.69 -7.02
CA ALA A 62 -14.14 -1.35 -7.35
C ALA A 62 -13.63 -0.58 -6.13
N GLN A 63 -14.29 -0.72 -4.97
CA GLN A 63 -13.81 -0.14 -3.71
C GLN A 63 -12.43 -0.66 -3.32
N ARG A 64 -12.23 -1.99 -3.36
CA ARG A 64 -10.92 -2.61 -3.08
C ARG A 64 -9.84 -2.16 -4.07
N PHE A 65 -10.19 -2.01 -5.34
CA PHE A 65 -9.28 -1.46 -6.35
C PHE A 65 -8.89 -0.01 -6.05
N ALA A 66 -9.85 0.83 -5.65
CA ALA A 66 -9.58 2.22 -5.30
C ALA A 66 -8.62 2.34 -4.09
N ASP A 67 -8.80 1.49 -3.07
CA ASP A 67 -7.89 1.42 -1.92
C ASP A 67 -6.46 1.10 -2.36
N ASP A 68 -6.27 0.09 -3.22
CA ASP A 68 -4.97 -0.30 -3.73
C ASP A 68 -4.34 0.80 -4.60
N LEU A 69 -5.15 1.45 -5.46
CA LEU A 69 -4.71 2.55 -6.31
C LEU A 69 -4.19 3.71 -5.46
N VAL A 70 -4.94 4.12 -4.44
CA VAL A 70 -4.50 5.17 -3.51
C VAL A 70 -3.25 4.74 -2.74
N ALA A 71 -3.15 3.46 -2.36
CA ALA A 71 -1.98 2.91 -1.70
C ALA A 71 -0.70 2.96 -2.55
N ALA A 72 -0.80 2.83 -3.88
CA ALA A 72 0.34 2.97 -4.77
C ALA A 72 0.99 4.37 -4.69
N PHE A 73 0.20 5.42 -4.43
CA PHE A 73 0.70 6.78 -4.28
C PHE A 73 1.11 7.14 -2.84
N ARG A 74 0.36 6.65 -1.85
CA ARG A 74 0.46 7.12 -0.46
C ARG A 74 1.17 6.13 0.48
N GLY A 75 1.42 4.90 0.04
CA GLY A 75 2.02 3.84 0.85
C GLY A 75 1.25 3.63 2.15
N ALA A 76 1.96 3.59 3.28
CA ALA A 76 1.37 3.41 4.62
C ALA A 76 0.34 4.50 5.01
N SER A 77 0.37 5.66 4.35
CA SER A 77 -0.55 6.78 4.60
C SER A 77 -1.85 6.70 3.78
N ALA A 78 -2.09 5.63 3.01
CA ALA A 78 -3.24 5.51 2.12
C ALA A 78 -4.60 5.71 2.83
N ARG A 79 -4.72 5.19 4.06
CA ARG A 79 -5.93 5.31 4.87
C ARG A 79 -6.06 6.66 5.59
N ARG A 80 -5.03 7.52 5.52
CA ARG A 80 -5.10 8.85 6.13
C ARG A 80 -5.81 9.80 5.15
N PRO A 81 -6.90 10.46 5.58
CA PRO A 81 -7.56 11.48 4.77
C PRO A 81 -6.57 12.59 4.40
N SER A 82 -6.65 13.07 3.17
CA SER A 82 -5.79 14.17 2.68
C SER A 82 -6.37 15.56 2.94
N ALA A 83 -7.68 15.65 3.17
CA ALA A 83 -8.37 16.88 3.51
C ALA A 83 -8.55 17.00 5.03
N ALA A 84 -8.67 18.23 5.52
CA ALA A 84 -9.18 18.46 6.87
C ALA A 84 -10.63 17.95 6.97
N PRO A 85 -11.04 17.38 8.11
CA PRO A 85 -12.43 16.95 8.28
C PRO A 85 -13.38 18.15 8.26
N LEU A 86 -14.57 17.94 7.70
CA LEU A 86 -15.67 18.91 7.70
C LEU A 86 -16.20 19.16 9.11
N ALA A 87 -16.18 18.12 9.95
CA ALA A 87 -16.56 18.21 11.35
C ALA A 87 -15.83 17.15 12.20
N ILE A 88 -15.63 17.47 13.48
CA ILE A 88 -15.11 16.55 14.50
C ILE A 88 -16.22 16.39 15.54
N SER A 89 -16.48 15.16 16.01
CA SER A 89 -17.45 14.92 17.09
C SER A 89 -17.06 15.66 18.38
N GLU A 90 -18.04 15.95 19.24
CA GLU A 90 -17.80 16.69 20.49
C GLU A 90 -16.77 16.00 21.40
N ASP A 91 -16.70 14.67 21.37
CA ASP A 91 -15.73 13.85 22.12
C ASP A 91 -14.36 13.72 21.42
N GLY A 92 -14.19 14.29 20.22
CA GLY A 92 -12.95 14.28 19.45
C GLY A 92 -12.61 12.94 18.80
N THR A 93 -13.45 11.91 18.91
CA THR A 93 -13.11 10.54 18.49
C THR A 93 -13.48 10.23 17.04
N LYS A 94 -14.40 11.00 16.45
CA LYS A 94 -14.89 10.80 15.09
C LYS A 94 -14.68 12.05 14.25
N ALA A 95 -14.26 11.83 13.02
CA ALA A 95 -14.09 12.87 12.03
C ALA A 95 -14.97 12.55 10.82
N MET A 96 -15.78 13.52 10.40
CA MET A 96 -16.53 13.47 9.14
C MET A 96 -15.71 14.19 8.06
N PHE A 97 -15.46 13.51 6.94
CA PHE A 97 -14.70 14.01 5.79
C PHE A 97 -15.60 14.15 4.57
#